data_AF-A0A914E971-F1
#
_entry.id   AF-A0A914E971-F1
#
_cell.length_a   1.000
_cell.length_b   1.000
_cell.length_c   1.000
_cell.angle_alpha   90.00
_cell.angle_beta   90.00
_cell.angle_gamma   90.00
#
_symmetry.space_group_name_H-M   'P 1'
#
loop_
_entity.id
_entity.type
_entity.pdbx_description
1 polymer ?
#
loop_
_entity_poly.entity_id
_entity_poly.type
_entity_poly.pdbx_seq_one_letter_code
_entity_poly.pdbx_strand_id
1 'polypeptide(L)'
;MQYKNSLPKNVVDEIDRMFQNQMQQHQQQREEYHKSVVARLSPAARAADERMSAIDRDPMIPPQQKMQQIQMIRNSLPQNVRNELDTAMRG
;
A
#
# COMPACT_ATOMS: atom_id res chain seq x y z
N MET A 1 -4.28 16.49 42.63
CA MET A 1 -4.34 17.31 41.42
C MET A 1 -3.62 16.57 40.29
N GLN A 2 -4.37 16.29 39.23
CA GLN A 2 -3.97 16.05 37.83
C GLN A 2 -2.58 15.47 37.55
N TYR A 3 -2.55 14.20 37.16
CA TYR A 3 -1.48 13.60 36.35
C TYR A 3 -1.45 14.29 34.98
N LYS A 4 -0.77 15.43 34.86
CA LYS A 4 -0.46 16.05 33.56
C LYS A 4 0.82 15.43 33.01
N ASN A 5 0.73 14.17 32.60
CA ASN A 5 1.73 13.53 31.73
C ASN A 5 1.56 14.06 30.30
N SER A 6 1.82 15.35 30.09
CA SER A 6 1.95 15.91 28.74
C SER A 6 3.43 16.10 28.47
N LEU A 7 3.96 15.30 27.54
CA LEU A 7 5.31 15.50 27.03
C LEU A 7 5.46 16.95 26.53
N PRO A 8 6.62 17.57 26.75
CA PRO A 8 6.85 18.92 26.24
C PRO A 8 6.80 18.91 24.71
N LYS A 9 6.25 19.99 24.12
CA LYS A 9 5.91 20.05 22.68
C LYS A 9 7.07 19.68 21.75
N ASN A 10 8.29 20.08 22.10
CA ASN A 10 9.51 19.74 21.36
C ASN A 10 9.77 18.23 21.28
N VAL A 11 9.43 17.47 22.33
CA VAL A 11 9.58 16.01 22.37
C VAL A 11 8.51 15.35 21.50
N VAL A 12 7.28 15.87 21.50
CA VAL A 12 6.20 15.37 20.62
C VAL A 12 6.55 15.62 19.15
N ASP A 13 7.01 16.82 18.82
CA ASP A 13 7.41 17.19 17.45
C ASP A 13 8.58 16.32 16.94
N GLU A 14 9.52 15.95 17.82
CA GLU A 14 10.65 15.08 17.49
C GLU A 14 10.21 13.61 17.28
N ILE A 15 9.32 13.11 18.14
CA ILE A 15 8.69 11.77 17.98
C ILE A 15 7.93 11.70 16.66
N ASP A 16 7.14 12.73 16.33
CA ASP A 16 6.39 12.79 15.08
C ASP A 16 7.34 12.75 13.87
N ARG A 17 8.44 13.51 13.89
CA ARG A 17 9.45 13.44 12.81
C ARG A 17 10.10 12.07 12.68
N MET A 18 10.49 11.45 13.80
CA MET A 18 11.09 10.11 13.77
C MET A 18 10.10 9.07 13.22
N PHE A 19 8.83 9.15 13.64
CA PHE A 19 7.76 8.29 13.16
C PHE A 19 7.51 8.48 11.66
N GLN A 20 7.40 9.72 11.19
CA GLN A 20 7.23 10.02 9.76
C GLN A 20 8.40 9.49 8.93
N ASN A 21 9.64 9.68 9.38
CA ASN A 21 10.82 9.16 8.69
C ASN A 21 10.82 7.63 8.63
N GLN A 22 10.49 6.96 9.73
CA GLN A 22 10.40 5.50 9.77
C GLN A 22 9.30 5.01 8.82
N MET A 23 8.13 5.66 8.82
CA MET A 23 7.03 5.34 7.92
C MET A 23 7.42 5.52 6.45
N GLN A 24 8.15 6.58 6.11
CA GLN A 24 8.64 6.80 4.74
C GLN A 24 9.66 5.73 4.32
N GLN A 25 10.60 5.36 5.19
CA GLN A 25 11.55 4.29 4.90
C GLN A 25 10.85 2.94 4.66
N HIS A 26 9.87 2.60 5.49
CA HIS A 26 9.07 1.38 5.27
C HIS A 26 8.24 1.45 3.99
N GLN A 27 7.70 2.62 3.63
CA GLN A 27 6.99 2.80 2.36
C GLN A 27 7.93 2.59 1.18
N GLN A 28 9.12 3.19 1.18
CA GLN A 28 10.11 3.03 0.12
C GLN A 28 10.54 1.58 -0.06
N GLN A 29 10.87 0.87 1.03
CA GLN A 29 11.25 -0.54 0.97
C GLN A 29 10.13 -1.42 0.41
N ARG A 30 8.88 -1.16 0.80
CA ARG A 30 7.72 -1.88 0.26
C ARG A 30 7.50 -1.58 -1.22
N GLU A 31 7.66 -0.32 -1.64
CA GLU A 31 7.53 0.06 -3.04
C GLU A 31 8.63 -0.54 -3.91
N GLU A 32 9.87 -0.58 -3.45
CA GLU A 32 10.99 -1.19 -4.17
C GLU A 32 10.80 -2.69 -4.31
N TYR A 33 10.41 -3.37 -3.23
CA TYR A 33 10.06 -4.78 -3.26
C TYR A 33 8.92 -5.04 -4.24
N HIS A 34 7.84 -4.26 -4.13
CA HIS A 34 6.69 -4.36 -5.02
C HIS A 34 7.08 -4.11 -6.48
N LYS A 35 7.90 -3.11 -6.79
CA LYS A 35 8.44 -2.86 -8.14
C LYS A 35 9.24 -4.06 -8.66
N SER A 36 10.07 -4.68 -7.82
CA SER A 36 10.89 -5.83 -8.22
C SER A 36 10.05 -7.06 -8.56
N VAL A 37 8.94 -7.25 -7.83
CA VAL A 37 7.99 -8.33 -8.06
C VAL A 37 7.13 -8.03 -9.28
N VAL A 38 6.64 -6.80 -9.45
CA VAL A 38 5.87 -6.35 -10.62
C VAL A 38 6.69 -6.44 -11.91
N ALA A 39 8.01 -6.26 -11.84
CA ALA A 39 8.90 -6.47 -12.98
C ALA A 39 8.93 -7.94 -13.46
N ARG A 40 8.65 -8.91 -12.57
CA ARG A 40 8.58 -10.33 -12.89
C ARG A 40 7.21 -10.78 -13.38
N LEU A 41 6.18 -9.93 -13.22
CA LEU A 41 4.83 -10.20 -13.69
C LEU A 41 4.73 -10.18 -15.21
N SER A 42 3.85 -11.02 -15.74
CA SER A 42 3.37 -10.98 -17.11
C SER A 42 2.74 -9.62 -17.43
N PRO A 43 2.69 -9.21 -18.71
CA PRO A 43 2.10 -7.93 -19.10
C PRO A 43 0.64 -7.76 -18.61
N ALA A 44 -0.13 -8.85 -18.60
CA ALA A 44 -1.51 -8.84 -18.12
C ALA A 44 -1.59 -8.65 -16.59
N ALA A 45 -0.72 -9.34 -15.83
CA ALA A 45 -0.66 -9.18 -14.38
C ALA A 45 -0.17 -7.79 -13.99
N ARG A 46 0.86 -7.24 -14.66
CA ARG A 46 1.33 -5.88 -14.43
C ARG A 46 0.25 -4.82 -14.69
N ALA A 47 -0.47 -4.92 -15.82
CA ALA A 47 -1.55 -4.00 -16.13
C ALA A 47 -2.70 -4.06 -15.11
N ALA A 48 -2.99 -5.26 -14.58
CA ALA A 48 -3.98 -5.43 -13.53
C ALA A 48 -3.51 -4.82 -12.20
N ASP A 49 -2.25 -5.06 -11.82
CA ASP A 49 -1.63 -4.49 -10.63
C ASP A 49 -1.61 -2.96 -10.66
N GLU A 50 -1.20 -2.36 -11.78
CA GLU A 50 -1.21 -0.91 -11.97
C GLU A 50 -2.62 -0.31 -11.78
N ARG A 51 -3.67 -0.98 -12.29
CA ARG A 51 -5.06 -0.54 -12.11
C ARG A 51 -5.51 -0.64 -10.66
N MET A 52 -5.18 -1.74 -9.98
CA MET A 52 -5.51 -1.92 -8.56
C MET A 52 -4.77 -0.89 -7.69
N SER A 53 -3.48 -0.66 -7.97
CA SER A 53 -2.66 0.35 -7.30
C SER A 53 -3.16 1.78 -7.53
N ALA A 54 -3.67 2.09 -8.73
CA ALA A 54 -4.27 3.39 -9.02
C ALA A 54 -5.53 3.64 -8.17
N ILE A 55 -6.40 2.64 -8.03
CA ILE A 55 -7.59 2.72 -7.17
C ILE A 55 -7.21 2.88 -5.70
N ASP A 56 -6.20 2.13 -5.24
CA ASP A 56 -5.75 2.20 -3.85
C ASP A 56 -5.18 3.59 -3.50
N ARG A 57 -4.49 4.23 -4.45
CA ARG A 57 -3.92 5.58 -4.28
C ARG A 57 -4.91 6.72 -4.49
N ASP A 58 -6.07 6.47 -5.09
CA ASP A 58 -7.05 7.52 -5.38
C ASP A 58 -7.70 8.04 -4.06
N PRO A 59 -7.46 9.30 -3.66
CA PRO A 59 -8.05 9.84 -2.43
C PRO A 59 -9.56 10.12 -2.56
N MET A 60 -10.11 10.15 -3.78
CA MET A 60 -11.51 10.46 -4.05
C MET A 60 -12.41 9.22 -3.93
N ILE A 61 -11.85 8.01 -3.97
CA ILE A 61 -12.61 6.77 -3.82
C ILE A 61 -12.72 6.42 -2.33
N PRO A 62 -13.94 6.28 -1.77
CA PRO A 62 -14.11 5.80 -0.40
C PRO A 62 -13.47 4.42 -0.19
N PRO A 63 -12.89 4.13 0.99
CA PRO A 63 -12.19 2.85 1.24
C PRO A 63 -13.02 1.61 0.91
N GLN A 64 -14.32 1.62 1.21
CA GLN A 64 -15.23 0.52 0.88
C GLN A 64 -15.39 0.32 -0.63
N GLN A 65 -15.41 1.41 -1.41
CA GLN A 65 -15.49 1.35 -2.87
C GLN A 65 -14.16 0.92 -3.48
N LYS A 66 -13.01 1.30 -2.90
CA LYS A 66 -11.69 0.81 -3.32
C LYS A 66 -11.65 -0.71 -3.29
N MET A 67 -12.04 -1.31 -2.16
CA MET A 67 -12.05 -2.77 -2.01
C MET A 67 -12.97 -3.43 -3.04
N GLN A 68 -14.16 -2.88 -3.27
CA GLN A 68 -15.09 -3.42 -4.28
C GLN A 68 -14.50 -3.37 -5.69
N GLN A 69 -13.94 -2.22 -6.10
CA GLN A 69 -13.36 -2.06 -7.43
C GLN A 69 -12.13 -2.95 -7.64
N ILE A 70 -11.25 -3.06 -6.64
CA ILE A 70 -10.10 -3.97 -6.66
C ILE A 70 -10.56 -5.42 -6.78
N GLN A 71 -11.60 -5.83 -6.03
CA GLN A 71 -12.17 -7.18 -6.15
C GLN A 71 -12.78 -7.44 -7.53
N MET A 72 -13.49 -6.46 -8.11
CA MET A 72 -14.04 -6.58 -9.47
C MET A 72 -12.94 -6.79 -10.51
N ILE A 73 -11.85 -6.01 -10.42
CA ILE A 73 -10.69 -6.19 -11.28
C ILE A 73 -10.14 -7.60 -11.10
N ARG A 74 -9.82 -8.00 -9.86
CA ARG A 74 -9.24 -9.32 -9.57
C ARG A 74 -10.12 -10.47 -10.07
N ASN A 75 -11.43 -10.39 -9.90
CA ASN A 75 -12.38 -11.41 -10.35
C ASN A 75 -12.51 -11.49 -11.88
N SER A 76 -12.32 -10.36 -12.58
CA SER A 76 -12.33 -10.31 -14.05
C SER A 76 -11.08 -10.91 -14.69
N LEU A 77 -10.00 -11.09 -13.92
CA LEU A 77 -8.75 -11.61 -14.46
C LEU A 77 -8.82 -13.12 -14.72
N PRO A 78 -8.12 -13.61 -15.75
CA PRO A 78 -7.86 -15.04 -15.93
C PRO A 78 -7.21 -15.68 -14.69
N GLN A 79 -7.49 -16.96 -14.45
CA GLN A 79 -6.98 -17.66 -13.25
C GLN A 79 -5.46 -17.65 -13.14
N ASN A 80 -4.76 -17.80 -14.27
CA ASN A 80 -3.29 -17.74 -14.33
C ASN A 80 -2.76 -16.37 -13.89
N VAL A 81 -3.42 -15.27 -14.32
CA VAL A 81 -3.04 -13.91 -13.94
C VAL A 81 -3.32 -13.64 -12.46
N ARG A 82 -4.45 -14.13 -11.91
CA ARG A 82 -4.74 -14.04 -10.47
C ARG A 82 -3.70 -14.77 -9.63
N ASN A 83 -3.32 -15.99 -10.01
CA ASN A 83 -2.32 -16.77 -9.29
C ASN A 83 -0.96 -16.07 -9.28
N GLU A 84 -0.61 -15.43 -10.39
CA GLU A 84 0.63 -14.66 -10.53
C GLU A 84 0.66 -13.46 -9.58
N LEU A 85 -0.44 -12.69 -9.53
CA LEU A 85 -0.63 -11.57 -8.61
C LEU A 85 -0.62 -12.02 -7.14
N ASP A 86 -1.28 -13.14 -6.82
CA ASP A 86 -1.32 -13.67 -5.46
C ASP A 86 0.05 -14.13 -4.97
N THR A 87 0.86 -14.70 -5.87
CA THR A 87 2.25 -15.10 -5.59
C THR A 87 3.10 -13.86 -5.37
N ALA A 88 2.94 -12.85 -6.23
CA ALA A 88 3.61 -11.57 -6.11
C ALA A 88 3.30 -10.82 -4.80
N MET A 89 2.04 -10.86 -4.34
CA MET A 89 1.60 -10.14 -3.14
C MET A 89 1.96 -10.86 -1.83
N ARG A 90 2.17 -12.17 -1.86
CA ARG A 90 2.61 -12.95 -0.67
C ARG A 90 4.12 -12.83 -0.41
N GLY A 91 4.87 -12.59 -1.49
CA GLY A 91 6.31 -12.45 -1.49
C GLY A 91 7.08 -13.75 -1.55
#